data_AF-A0A0L0G1K4-F1
#
_entry.id   AF-A0A0L0G1K4-F1
#
_cell.length_a   1.000
_cell.length_b   1.000
_cell.length_c   1.000
_cell.angle_alpha   90.00
_cell.angle_beta   90.00
_cell.angle_gamma   90.00
#
_symmetry.space_group_name_H-M   'P 1'
#
loop_
_entity.id
_entity.type
_entity.pdbx_description
1 polymer ?
#
loop_
_entity_poly.entity_id
_entity_poly.type
_entity_poly.pdbx_seq_one_letter_code
_entity_poly.pdbx_strand_id
1 'polypeptide(L)'
;MSLNMPTYPCRYEAPFGVYHEKVQTSKVFLRDLTMVNAFALLLFGGGVVVEHATNRVVIDDWIVLDVPARVGVLFSELRRRLDASLKNKLRDPRVDIARSDVVQAMTMVLQDTA
;
A
#
# COMPACT_ATOMS: atom_id res chain seq x y z
N MET A 1 14.04 43.03 5.51
CA MET A 1 14.12 42.11 6.66
C MET A 1 13.57 40.77 6.21
N SER A 2 14.42 39.99 5.54
CA SER A 2 14.03 38.72 4.91
C SER A 2 13.97 37.65 5.99
N LEU A 3 12.77 37.18 6.32
CA LEU A 3 12.59 35.99 7.15
C LEU A 3 12.99 34.78 6.31
N ASN A 4 14.21 34.33 6.55
CA ASN A 4 14.75 33.07 6.08
C ASN A 4 13.94 31.94 6.71
N MET A 5 12.87 31.52 6.04
CA MET A 5 12.11 30.34 6.42
C MET A 5 13.05 29.15 6.17
N PRO A 6 13.42 28.35 7.18
CA PRO A 6 14.18 27.15 6.93
C PRO A 6 13.35 26.28 5.99
N THR A 7 13.86 26.07 4.77
CA THR A 7 13.37 25.05 3.87
C THR A 7 13.63 23.73 4.56
N TYR A 8 12.67 23.23 5.35
CA TYR A 8 12.71 21.86 5.83
C TYR A 8 12.70 20.98 4.57
N PRO A 9 13.75 20.18 4.30
CA PRO A 9 13.67 19.19 3.26
C PRO A 9 12.69 18.13 3.75
N CYS A 10 11.40 18.29 3.42
CA CYS A 10 10.41 17.25 3.56
C CYS A 10 10.71 16.21 2.48
N ARG A 11 11.82 15.48 2.65
CA ARG A 11 12.25 14.42 1.76
C ARG A 11 11.35 13.22 2.08
N TYR A 12 10.18 13.21 1.45
CA TYR A 12 9.25 12.10 1.53
C TYR A 12 9.89 10.88 0.85
N GLU A 13 10.12 9.81 1.62
CA GLU A 13 10.76 8.58 1.13
C GLU A 13 9.85 7.79 0.17
N ALA A 14 8.53 8.02 0.23
CA ALA A 14 7.56 7.42 -0.67
C ALA A 14 6.61 8.50 -1.22
N PRO A 15 6.20 8.44 -2.49
CA PRO A 15 5.28 9.42 -3.09
C PRO A 15 3.83 9.27 -2.64
N PHE A 16 3.51 8.25 -1.84
CA PHE A 16 2.15 7.95 -1.40
C PHE A 16 2.00 8.00 0.13
N GLY A 17 0.84 8.47 0.59
CA GLY A 17 0.49 8.53 1.99
C GLY A 17 -0.98 8.20 2.22
N VAL A 18 -1.27 7.57 3.35
CA VAL A 18 -2.63 7.24 3.80
C VAL A 18 -2.99 8.21 4.92
N TYR A 19 -4.20 8.76 4.86
CA TYR A 19 -4.72 9.67 5.88
C TYR A 19 -5.92 9.04 6.59
N HIS A 20 -6.07 9.33 7.89
CA HIS A 20 -7.24 8.86 8.64
C HIS A 20 -8.40 9.84 8.56
N GLU A 21 -8.14 11.13 8.72
CA GLU A 21 -9.18 12.15 8.78
C GLU A 21 -8.88 13.31 7.81
N LYS A 22 -9.89 13.70 7.02
CA LYS A 22 -9.84 14.86 6.14
C LYS A 22 -10.79 15.92 6.67
N VAL A 23 -10.25 17.07 7.06
CA VAL A 23 -11.04 18.16 7.65
C VAL A 23 -10.93 19.40 6.77
N GLN A 24 -12.08 19.98 6.46
CA GLN A 24 -12.16 21.20 5.67
C GLN A 24 -12.79 22.31 6.51
N THR A 25 -11.97 23.29 6.92
CA THR A 25 -12.45 24.52 7.55
C THR A 25 -12.33 25.67 6.56
N SER A 26 -11.15 26.28 6.45
CA SER A 26 -10.83 27.31 5.43
C SER A 26 -9.93 26.78 4.31
N LYS A 27 -9.19 25.70 4.59
CA LYS A 27 -8.40 24.90 3.63
C LYS A 27 -8.58 23.43 4.01
N VAL A 28 -8.31 22.54 3.06
CA VAL A 28 -8.33 21.09 3.32
C VAL A 28 -7.07 20.72 4.08
N PHE A 29 -7.25 20.17 5.28
CA PHE A 29 -6.19 19.62 6.12
C PHE A 29 -6.39 18.12 6.25
N LEU A 30 -5.30 17.37 6.14
CA LEU A 30 -5.25 15.94 6.43
C LEU A 30 -4.69 15.78 7.86
N ARG A 31 -5.40 15.05 8.72
CA ARG A 31 -4.91 14.63 10.04
C ARG A 31 -4.50 13.16 9.97
N ASP A 32 -3.44 12.85 10.70
CA ASP A 32 -2.81 11.52 10.77
C ASP A 32 -2.42 10.97 9.39
N LEU A 33 -1.49 11.67 8.72
CA LEU A 33 -0.89 11.22 7.47
C LEU A 33 0.29 10.29 7.77
N THR A 34 0.19 9.03 7.32
CA THR A 34 1.29 8.07 7.37
C THR A 34 1.82 7.86 5.95
N MET A 35 3.13 7.97 5.76
CA MET A 35 3.75 7.66 4.48
C MET A 35 3.75 6.14 4.27
N VAL A 36 3.35 5.68 3.09
CA VAL A 36 3.17 4.26 2.80
C VAL A 36 3.87 3.90 1.50
N ASN A 37 4.55 2.76 1.48
CA ASN A 37 5.21 2.25 0.29
C ASN A 37 4.18 1.86 -0.80
N ALA A 38 4.54 2.07 -2.07
CA ALA A 38 3.77 1.64 -3.23
C ALA A 38 3.39 0.14 -3.19
N PHE A 39 4.26 -0.72 -2.66
CA PHE A 39 3.96 -2.15 -2.51
C PHE A 39 2.88 -2.44 -1.47
N ALA A 40 2.80 -1.65 -0.41
CA ALA A 40 1.72 -1.78 0.57
C ALA A 40 0.38 -1.37 -0.06
N LEU A 41 0.37 -0.32 -0.91
CA LEU A 41 -0.81 0.02 -1.72
C LEU A 41 -1.17 -1.09 -2.71
N LEU A 42 -0.21 -1.79 -3.29
CA LEU A 42 -0.50 -2.91 -4.19
C LEU A 42 -1.14 -4.10 -3.47
N LEU A 43 -0.71 -4.35 -2.23
CA LEU A 43 -1.18 -5.46 -1.40
C LEU A 43 -2.57 -5.22 -0.82
N PHE A 44 -2.80 -4.01 -0.29
CA PHE A 44 -4.05 -3.61 0.36
C PHE A 44 -4.97 -2.80 -0.56
N GLY A 45 -4.54 -2.52 -1.78
CA GLY A 45 -5.24 -1.66 -2.73
C GLY A 45 -6.59 -2.20 -3.17
N GLY A 46 -7.30 -1.41 -3.96
CA GLY A 46 -8.57 -1.79 -4.58
C GLY A 46 -8.38 -2.76 -5.75
N GLY A 47 -9.16 -2.56 -6.80
CA GLY A 47 -8.98 -3.29 -8.06
C GLY A 47 -7.59 -3.01 -8.64
N VAL A 48 -6.85 -4.06 -8.96
CA VAL A 48 -5.52 -3.94 -9.58
C VAL A 48 -5.66 -4.30 -11.04
N VAL A 49 -5.40 -3.33 -11.92
CA VAL A 49 -5.35 -3.51 -13.37
C VAL A 49 -3.89 -3.58 -13.78
N VAL A 50 -3.49 -4.73 -14.33
CA VAL A 50 -2.12 -4.97 -14.75
C VAL A 50 -2.02 -4.71 -16.26
N GLU A 51 -1.29 -3.67 -16.64
CA GLU A 51 -1.00 -3.37 -18.05
C GLU A 51 0.30 -4.06 -18.48
N HIS A 52 0.17 -5.22 -19.12
CA HIS A 52 1.32 -5.98 -19.63
C HIS A 52 2.10 -5.24 -20.72
N ALA A 53 1.44 -4.36 -21.50
CA ALA A 53 2.05 -3.65 -22.62
C ALA A 53 3.01 -2.54 -22.18
N THR A 54 2.72 -1.88 -21.05
CA THR A 54 3.47 -0.72 -20.55
C THR A 54 4.33 -1.05 -19.33
N ASN A 55 4.30 -2.31 -18.84
CA ASN A 55 4.92 -2.72 -17.56
C ASN A 55 4.52 -1.81 -16.41
N ARG A 56 3.24 -1.45 -16.36
CA ARG A 56 2.64 -0.62 -15.32
C ARG A 56 1.52 -1.36 -14.64
N VAL A 57 1.32 -1.02 -13.37
CA VAL A 57 0.20 -1.52 -12.59
C VAL A 57 -0.61 -0.32 -12.14
N VAL A 58 -1.90 -0.32 -12.47
CA VAL A 58 -2.85 0.71 -12.06
C VAL A 58 -3.69 0.16 -10.92
N ILE A 59 -3.71 0.86 -9.80
CA ILE A 59 -4.55 0.53 -8.65
C ILE A 59 -5.71 1.52 -8.62
N ASP A 60 -6.92 0.98 -8.59
CA ASP A 60 -8.18 1.74 -8.42
C ASP A 60 -8.45 2.79 -9.52
N ASP A 61 -7.85 2.60 -10.71
CA ASP A 61 -7.93 3.48 -11.90
C ASP A 61 -7.23 4.85 -11.79
N TRP A 62 -6.52 5.17 -10.70
CA TRP A 62 -5.81 6.45 -10.54
C TRP A 62 -4.36 6.33 -10.07
N ILE A 63 -4.01 5.28 -9.33
CA ILE A 63 -2.65 5.10 -8.81
C ILE A 63 -1.85 4.30 -9.83
N VAL A 64 -0.97 4.95 -10.56
CA VAL A 64 -0.08 4.29 -11.53
C VAL A 64 1.26 4.01 -10.88
N LEU A 65 1.66 2.73 -10.88
CA LEU A 65 2.95 2.26 -10.39
C LEU A 65 3.79 1.72 -11.56
N ASP A 66 5.01 2.23 -11.71
CA ASP A 66 6.01 1.69 -12.65
C ASP A 66 6.65 0.42 -12.07
N VAL A 67 5.85 -0.65 -12.04
CA VAL A 67 6.27 -1.95 -11.52
C VAL A 67 5.96 -3.02 -12.58
N PRO A 68 6.86 -3.99 -12.82
CA PRO A 68 6.62 -5.04 -13.80
C PRO A 68 5.30 -5.75 -13.54
N ALA A 69 4.56 -6.03 -14.62
CA ALA A 69 3.26 -6.70 -14.55
C ALA A 69 3.30 -8.03 -13.77
N ARG A 70 4.43 -8.73 -13.78
CA ARG A 70 4.67 -9.96 -13.01
C ARG A 70 4.49 -9.76 -11.51
N VAL A 71 4.97 -8.63 -10.98
CA VAL A 71 4.82 -8.29 -9.56
C VAL A 71 3.35 -8.03 -9.25
N GLY A 72 2.63 -7.28 -10.10
CA GLY A 72 1.19 -7.08 -9.96
C GLY A 72 0.40 -8.39 -9.87
N VAL A 73 0.70 -9.35 -10.76
CA VAL A 73 0.08 -10.68 -10.74
C VAL A 73 0.45 -11.47 -9.48
N LEU A 74 1.71 -11.42 -9.04
CA LEU A 74 2.16 -12.08 -7.82
C LEU A 74 1.39 -11.56 -6.60
N PHE A 75 1.27 -10.24 -6.45
CA PHE A 75 0.53 -9.63 -5.36
C PHE A 75 -0.97 -9.94 -5.42
N SER A 76 -1.56 -10.02 -6.62
CA SER A 76 -2.95 -10.43 -6.79
C SER A 76 -3.19 -11.86 -6.29
N GLU A 77 -2.28 -12.80 -6.61
CA GLU A 77 -2.38 -14.18 -6.09
C GLU A 77 -2.10 -14.25 -4.59
N LEU A 78 -1.12 -13.50 -4.07
CA LEU A 78 -0.87 -13.40 -2.62
C LEU A 78 -2.09 -12.88 -1.88
N ARG A 79 -2.75 -11.84 -2.39
CA ARG A 79 -3.98 -11.30 -1.82
C ARG A 79 -5.09 -12.34 -1.84
N ARG A 80 -5.27 -13.07 -2.95
CA ARG A 80 -6.28 -14.13 -3.03
C ARG A 80 -6.06 -15.20 -1.96
N ARG A 81 -4.81 -15.60 -1.72
CA ARG A 81 -4.45 -16.55 -0.66
C ARG A 81 -4.67 -15.97 0.73
N LEU A 82 -4.34 -14.69 0.94
CA LEU A 82 -4.62 -13.99 2.19
C LEU A 82 -6.13 -13.94 2.47
N ASP A 83 -6.95 -13.54 1.50
CA ASP A 83 -8.40 -13.46 1.61
C ASP A 83 -9.01 -14.84 1.92
N ALA A 84 -8.49 -15.90 1.30
CA ALA A 84 -8.89 -17.27 1.62
C ALA A 84 -8.56 -17.63 3.08
N SER A 85 -7.35 -17.30 3.54
CA SER A 85 -6.95 -17.50 4.93
C SER A 85 -7.83 -16.69 5.89
N LEU A 86 -8.05 -15.40 5.62
CA LEU A 86 -8.91 -14.52 6.42
C LEU A 86 -10.35 -15.04 6.49
N LYS A 87 -10.92 -15.53 5.38
CA LYS A 87 -12.22 -16.19 5.37
C LYS A 87 -12.24 -17.44 6.23
N ASN A 88 -11.17 -18.24 6.21
CA ASN A 88 -11.07 -19.43 7.05
C ASN A 88 -11.01 -19.05 8.54
N LYS A 89 -10.29 -17.99 8.93
CA LYS A 89 -10.30 -17.49 10.32
C LYS A 89 -11.61 -16.84 10.74
N LEU A 90 -12.33 -16.22 9.80
CA LEU A 90 -13.68 -15.72 10.08
C LEU A 90 -14.64 -16.89 10.39
N ARG A 91 -14.45 -18.06 9.75
CA ARG A 91 -15.23 -19.27 10.02
C ARG A 91 -14.78 -19.99 11.29
N ASP A 92 -13.49 -20.05 11.55
CA ASP A 92 -12.92 -20.62 12.78
C ASP A 92 -11.87 -19.68 13.39
N PRO A 93 -12.21 -18.95 14.47
CA PRO A 93 -11.32 -17.96 15.08
C PRO A 93 -10.09 -18.58 15.76
N ARG A 94 -10.02 -19.91 15.91
CA ARG A 94 -8.88 -20.63 16.51
C ARG A 94 -7.77 -20.93 15.49
N VAL A 95 -8.02 -20.68 14.20
CA VAL A 95 -7.02 -20.88 13.15
C VAL A 95 -5.96 -19.77 13.22
N ASP A 96 -4.74 -20.20 13.52
CA ASP A 96 -3.61 -19.30 13.75
C ASP A 96 -2.94 -18.91 12.41
N ILE A 97 -3.51 -17.91 11.73
CA ILE A 97 -2.99 -17.40 10.43
C ILE A 97 -1.61 -16.76 10.57
N ALA A 98 -1.21 -16.34 11.78
CA ALA A 98 0.05 -15.64 12.00
C ALA A 98 1.28 -16.45 11.56
N ARG A 99 1.15 -17.78 11.50
CA ARG A 99 2.18 -18.72 11.05
C ARG A 99 2.05 -19.16 9.58
N SER A 100 1.06 -18.66 8.86
CA SER A 100 0.89 -19.00 7.45
C SER A 100 2.00 -18.36 6.62
N ASP A 101 2.56 -19.13 5.69
CA ASP A 101 3.60 -18.69 4.77
C ASP A 101 3.24 -17.39 4.02
N VAL A 102 1.94 -17.15 3.83
CA VAL A 102 1.41 -15.93 3.18
C VAL A 102 1.69 -14.67 4.01
N VAL A 103 1.47 -14.73 5.32
CA VAL A 103 1.69 -13.56 6.20
C VAL A 103 3.18 -13.28 6.32
N GLN A 104 4.01 -14.33 6.42
CA GLN A 104 5.47 -14.18 6.40
C GLN A 104 5.96 -13.59 5.08
N ALA A 105 5.45 -14.05 3.94
CA ALA A 105 5.79 -13.49 2.63
C ALA A 105 5.39 -12.01 2.54
N MET A 106 4.23 -11.61 3.07
CA MET A 106 3.82 -10.21 3.12
C MET A 106 4.73 -9.37 4.01
N THR A 107 5.04 -9.84 5.22
CA THR A 107 5.95 -9.12 6.13
C THR A 107 7.33 -8.99 5.53
N MET A 108 7.84 -10.05 4.88
CA MET A 108 9.13 -10.03 4.21
C MET A 108 9.15 -9.02 3.06
N VAL A 109 8.14 -9.02 2.19
CA VAL A 109 8.05 -8.08 1.07
C VAL A 109 7.92 -6.63 1.56
N LEU A 110 7.29 -6.40 2.71
CA LEU A 110 7.18 -5.07 3.31
C LEU A 110 8.44 -4.63 4.07
N GLN A 111 9.23 -5.57 4.60
CA GLN A 111 10.47 -5.30 5.34
C GLN A 111 11.70 -5.16 4.42
N ASP A 112 11.71 -5.83 3.26
CA ASP A 112 12.82 -5.82 2.30
C ASP A 112 12.98 -4.46 1.58
N THR A 113 12.02 -3.54 1.73
CA THR A 113 12.07 -2.21 1.11
C THR A 113 12.50 -1.08 2.08
N ALA A 114 13.28 -1.41 3.11
CA ALA A 114 13.89 -0.45 4.04
C ALA A 114 15.33 -0.09 3.65
#